data_AF-A0A914R5D4-F1
#
_entry.id   AF-A0A914R5D4-F1
#
_cell.length_a   1.000
_cell.length_b   1.000
_cell.length_c   1.000
_cell.angle_alpha   90.00
_cell.angle_beta   90.00
_cell.angle_gamma   90.00
#
_symmetry.space_group_name_H-M   'P 1'
#
loop_
_entity.id
_entity.type
_entity.pdbx_description
1 polymer ?
#
loop_
_entity_poly.entity_id
_entity_poly.type
_entity_poly.pdbx_seq_one_letter_code
_entity_poly.pdbx_strand_id
1 'polypeptide(L)'
;MVYLGAKENTAKQIRDTIAKDASENEIHAHFSSVLNLINSNNLGVTLESVNRVYFRENLTLLDTYIDGIKKYYAGELEEINFGESVESANVCKNFGF
;
A
#
# COMPACT_ATOMS: atom_id res chain seq x y z
N MET A 1 -1.58 -3.32 1.92
CA MET A 1 -2.01 -1.90 1.96
C MET A 1 -3.51 -1.77 2.14
N VAL A 2 -4.35 -2.21 1.18
CA VAL A 2 -5.82 -2.11 1.29
C VAL A 2 -6.39 -2.83 2.51
N TYR A 3 -5.88 -4.02 2.83
CA TYR A 3 -6.29 -4.79 4.01
C TYR A 3 -6.16 -4.00 5.33
N LEU A 4 -5.11 -3.19 5.47
CA LEU A 4 -4.84 -2.37 6.68
C LEU A 4 -5.95 -1.33 6.94
N GLY A 5 -6.59 -0.83 5.89
CA GLY A 5 -7.68 0.14 5.99
C GLY A 5 -9.07 -0.50 6.05
N ALA A 6 -9.17 -1.81 5.87
CA ALA A 6 -10.45 -2.53 5.85
C ALA A 6 -10.86 -2.96 7.26
N LYS A 7 -12.17 -3.09 7.49
CA LYS A 7 -12.73 -3.67 8.72
C LYS A 7 -13.83 -4.68 8.42
N GLU A 8 -14.17 -5.47 9.43
CA GLU A 8 -15.30 -6.40 9.43
C GLU A 8 -15.34 -7.29 8.18
N ASN A 9 -16.46 -7.30 7.45
CA ASN A 9 -16.67 -8.17 6.30
C ASN A 9 -15.65 -7.92 5.18
N THR A 10 -15.29 -6.66 4.91
CA THR A 10 -14.31 -6.32 3.89
C THR A 10 -12.92 -6.84 4.27
N ALA A 11 -12.51 -6.64 5.52
CA ALA A 11 -11.24 -7.17 6.03
C ALA A 11 -11.21 -8.71 5.95
N LYS A 12 -12.30 -9.36 6.37
CA LYS A 12 -12.43 -10.82 6.32
C LYS A 12 -12.33 -11.35 4.90
N GLN A 13 -13.04 -10.75 3.93
CA GLN A 13 -12.99 -11.19 2.53
C GLN A 13 -11.59 -11.07 1.94
N ILE A 14 -10.89 -9.96 2.22
CA ILE A 14 -9.50 -9.78 1.77
C ILE A 14 -8.60 -10.83 2.40
N ARG A 15 -8.63 -11.00 3.73
CA ARG A 15 -7.82 -11.98 4.46
C ARG A 15 -8.08 -13.40 3.96
N ASP A 16 -9.35 -13.79 3.87
CA ASP A 16 -9.75 -15.15 3.46
C ASP A 16 -9.31 -15.47 2.03
N THR A 17 -9.13 -14.44 1.18
CA THR A 17 -8.61 -14.60 -0.19
C THR A 17 -7.09 -14.72 -0.23
N ILE A 18 -6.35 -13.95 0.57
CA ILE A 18 -4.89 -13.88 0.48
C ILE A 18 -4.17 -14.86 1.41
N ALA A 19 -4.70 -15.09 2.62
CA ALA A 19 -4.07 -15.89 3.67
C ALA A 19 -5.10 -16.20 4.76
N LYS A 20 -6.04 -17.11 4.47
CA LYS A 20 -7.23 -17.40 5.29
C LYS A 20 -6.92 -17.71 6.76
N ASP A 21 -5.85 -18.45 7.01
CA ASP A 21 -5.50 -18.94 8.35
C ASP A 21 -4.48 -18.04 9.06
N ALA A 22 -4.03 -16.96 8.42
CA ALA A 22 -3.07 -16.03 9.00
C ALA A 22 -3.77 -14.92 9.79
N SER A 23 -3.16 -14.52 10.89
CA SER A 23 -3.53 -13.31 11.63
C SER A 23 -3.14 -12.04 10.85
N GLU A 24 -3.78 -10.93 11.21
CA GLU A 24 -3.49 -9.62 10.61
C GLU A 24 -2.01 -9.23 10.75
N ASN A 25 -1.44 -9.48 11.93
CA ASN A 25 -0.03 -9.19 12.21
C ASN A 25 0.91 -10.05 11.37
N GLU A 26 0.61 -11.34 11.18
CA GLU A 26 1.43 -12.22 10.32
C GLU A 26 1.42 -11.75 8.87
N ILE A 27 0.26 -11.34 8.36
CA ILE A 27 0.13 -10.80 7.00
C ILE A 27 0.98 -9.53 6.85
N HIS A 28 0.84 -8.56 7.77
CA HIS A 28 1.59 -7.31 7.71
C HIS A 28 3.11 -7.50 7.87
N ALA A 29 3.53 -8.37 8.80
CA ALA A 29 4.93 -8.68 9.01
C ALA A 29 5.54 -9.37 7.79
N HIS A 30 4.82 -10.30 7.17
CA HIS A 30 5.28 -11.02 5.98
C HIS A 30 5.53 -10.06 4.81
N PHE A 31 4.54 -9.21 4.46
CA PHE A 31 4.71 -8.25 3.37
C PHE A 31 5.80 -7.21 3.66
N SER A 32 5.94 -6.77 4.91
CA SER A 32 7.03 -5.86 5.30
C SER A 32 8.39 -6.50 5.07
N SER A 33 8.57 -7.76 5.46
CA SER A 33 9.82 -8.48 5.24
C SER A 33 10.12 -8.66 3.74
N VAL A 34 9.12 -9.04 2.94
CA VAL A 34 9.29 -9.27 1.50
C VAL A 34 9.62 -7.96 0.77
N LEU A 35 8.90 -6.87 1.05
CA LEU A 35 9.12 -5.59 0.39
C LEU A 35 10.47 -4.97 0.78
N ASN A 36 10.88 -5.11 2.04
CA ASN A 36 12.21 -4.68 2.47
C ASN A 36 13.33 -5.49 1.81
N LEU A 37 13.12 -6.80 1.59
CA LEU A 37 14.08 -7.65 0.88
C LEU A 37 14.18 -7.25 -0.60
N ILE A 38 13.03 -7.02 -1.26
CA ILE A 38 12.97 -6.57 -2.66
C ILE A 38 13.71 -5.24 -2.82
N ASN A 39 13.42 -4.28 -1.96
CA ASN A 39 14.05 -2.97 -1.99
C ASN A 39 15.47 -2.96 -1.40
N SER A 40 16.02 -4.13 -1.03
CA SER A 40 17.41 -4.27 -0.61
C SER A 40 18.31 -4.60 -1.80
N ASN A 41 19.48 -3.97 -1.89
CA ASN A 41 20.46 -4.22 -2.95
C ASN A 41 21.27 -5.52 -2.73
N ASN A 42 20.76 -6.47 -1.95
CA ASN A 42 21.52 -7.62 -1.44
C ASN A 42 21.29 -8.92 -2.23
N LEU A 43 20.48 -8.89 -3.29
CA LEU A 43 20.06 -10.09 -4.03
C LEU A 43 20.97 -10.44 -5.22
N GLY A 44 22.01 -9.64 -5.51
CA GLY A 44 22.84 -9.79 -6.72
C GLY A 44 22.09 -9.47 -8.02
N VAL A 45 20.83 -9.03 -7.91
CA VAL A 45 19.95 -8.52 -8.95
C VAL A 45 19.25 -7.27 -8.42
N THR A 46 18.89 -6.36 -9.31
CA THR A 46 18.06 -5.19 -8.97
C THR A 46 16.59 -5.58 -9.09
N LEU A 47 15.87 -5.51 -7.97
CA LEU A 47 14.42 -5.59 -7.94
C LEU A 47 13.90 -4.30 -7.32
N GLU A 48 12.87 -3.72 -7.93
CA GLU A 48 12.29 -2.48 -7.45
C GLU A 48 10.76 -2.64 -7.39
N SER A 49 10.18 -2.25 -6.26
CA SER A 49 8.73 -2.25 -6.06
C SER A 49 8.31 -0.91 -5.48
N VAL A 50 7.49 -0.18 -6.23
CA VAL A 50 6.88 1.07 -5.80
C VAL A 50 5.38 0.88 -5.62
N ASN A 51 4.88 1.26 -4.47
CA ASN A 51 3.46 1.18 -4.17
C ASN A 51 2.99 2.54 -3.65
N ARG A 52 1.92 3.09 -4.24
CA ARG A 52 1.32 4.34 -3.79
C ARG A 52 -0.18 4.23 -3.73
N VAL A 53 -0.76 4.82 -2.70
CA VAL A 53 -2.21 4.98 -2.56
C VAL A 53 -2.54 6.42 -2.91
N TYR A 54 -3.32 6.57 -3.97
CA TYR A 54 -3.91 7.84 -4.34
C TYR A 54 -5.25 8.01 -3.62
N PHE A 55 -5.46 9.15 -3.00
CA PHE A 55 -6.69 9.46 -2.29
C PHE A 55 -7.20 10.85 -2.67
N ARG A 56 -8.51 11.04 -2.51
CA ARG A 56 -9.18 12.25 -2.98
C ARG A 56 -8.73 13.45 -2.16
N GLU A 57 -8.57 14.58 -2.82
CA GLU A 57 -8.38 15.86 -2.16
C GLU A 57 -9.37 16.12 -1.01
N ASN A 58 -8.87 16.78 0.03
CA ASN A 58 -9.58 17.12 1.25
C ASN A 58 -10.12 15.91 2.04
N LEU A 59 -9.63 14.70 1.77
CA LEU A 59 -9.91 13.52 2.61
C LEU A 59 -8.84 13.38 3.70
N THR A 60 -9.25 13.54 4.96
CA THR A 60 -8.38 13.26 6.10
C THR A 60 -8.27 11.75 6.32
N LEU A 61 -7.06 11.23 6.18
CA LEU A 61 -6.74 9.84 6.53
C LEU A 61 -6.45 9.71 8.04
N LEU A 62 -6.71 8.52 8.59
CA LEU A 62 -6.33 8.21 9.96
C LEU A 62 -4.81 8.06 10.06
N ASP A 63 -4.20 8.67 11.09
CA ASP A 63 -2.75 8.57 11.33
C ASP A 63 -2.27 7.11 11.42
N THR A 64 -3.07 6.25 12.05
CA THR A 64 -2.78 4.81 12.16
C THR A 64 -2.68 4.11 10.80
N TYR A 65 -3.46 4.56 9.82
CA TYR A 65 -3.37 4.06 8.45
C TYR A 65 -2.11 4.59 7.76
N ILE A 66 -1.84 5.89 7.88
CA ILE A 66 -0.63 6.53 7.32
C ILE A 66 0.64 5.83 7.83
N ASP A 67 0.73 5.64 9.15
CA ASP A 67 1.87 5.01 9.79
C ASP A 67 2.00 3.53 9.39
N GLY A 68 0.89 2.80 9.33
CA GLY A 68 0.91 1.40 8.91
C GLY A 68 1.32 1.21 7.44
N ILE A 69 0.94 2.13 6.55
CA ILE A 69 1.37 2.11 5.14
C ILE A 69 2.89 2.27 5.04
N LYS A 70 3.44 3.28 5.70
CA LYS A 70 4.90 3.54 5.70
C LYS A 70 5.67 2.40 6.35
N LYS A 71 5.17 1.88 7.47
CA LYS A 71 5.84 0.84 8.26
C LYS A 71 5.88 -0.52 7.55
N TYR A 72 4.74 -0.98 7.04
CA TYR A 72 4.62 -2.37 6.59
C TYR A 72 4.77 -2.55 5.08
N TYR A 73 4.63 -1.50 4.29
CA TYR A 73 4.50 -1.66 2.84
C TYR A 73 5.47 -0.82 2.01
N ALA A 74 6.39 -0.08 2.66
CA ALA A 74 7.28 0.87 1.98
C ALA A 74 6.50 1.75 0.98
N GLY A 75 5.25 2.06 1.32
CA GLY A 75 4.29 2.64 0.40
C GLY A 75 4.14 4.14 0.63
N GLU A 76 3.73 4.83 -0.43
CA GLU A 76 3.48 6.26 -0.43
C GLU A 76 1.99 6.57 -0.45
N LEU A 77 1.65 7.77 -0.03
CA LEU A 77 0.29 8.30 0.01
C LEU A 77 0.31 9.63 -0.72
N GLU A 78 -0.53 9.78 -1.74
CA GLU A 78 -0.63 11.03 -2.50
C GLU A 78 -2.07 11.48 -2.62
N GLU A 79 -2.29 12.74 -2.24
CA GLU A 79 -3.57 13.41 -2.36
C GLU A 79 -3.71 13.95 -3.78
N ILE A 80 -4.81 13.62 -4.48
CA ILE A 80 -5.06 14.08 -5.84
C ILE A 80 -6.49 14.57 -6.05
N ASN A 81 -6.64 15.56 -6.92
CA ASN A 81 -7.93 16.06 -7.36
C ASN A 81 -8.50 15.18 -8.49
N PHE A 82 -9.37 14.24 -8.13
CA PHE A 82 -10.05 13.38 -9.11
C PHE A 82 -11.08 14.13 -9.99
N GLY A 83 -11.39 15.39 -9.72
CA GLY A 83 -12.20 16.24 -10.60
C GLY A 83 -11.47 16.61 -11.90
N GLU A 84 -10.14 16.69 -11.86
CA GLU A 84 -9.29 16.93 -13.03
C GLU A 84 -8.79 15.60 -13.61
N SER A 85 -9.66 14.91 -14.33
CA SER A 85 -9.40 13.55 -14.83
C SER A 85 -8.10 13.38 -15.64
N VAL A 86 -7.74 14.35 -16.47
CA VAL A 86 -6.50 14.31 -17.26
C VAL A 86 -5.27 14.45 -16.36
N GLU A 87 -5.31 15.40 -15.41
CA GLU A 87 -4.18 15.66 -14.54
C GLU A 87 -3.99 14.56 -13.50
N SER A 88 -5.07 14.10 -12.86
CA SER A 88 -5.04 12.94 -11.97
C SER A 88 -4.50 11.68 -12.66
N ALA A 89 -4.86 11.45 -13.93
CA ALA A 89 -4.29 10.36 -14.71
C ALA A 89 -2.78 10.55 -14.99
N ASN A 90 -2.34 11.78 -15.28
CA ASN A 90 -0.92 12.09 -15.47
C ASN A 90 -0.11 11.84 -14.19
N VAL A 91 -0.61 12.27 -13.03
CA VAL A 91 0.03 12.04 -11.72
C VAL A 91 0.15 10.54 -11.43
N CYS A 92 -0.91 9.77 -11.69
CA CYS A 92 -0.87 8.30 -11.56
C CYS A 92 0.13 7.64 -12.52
N LYS A 93 0.19 8.10 -13.77
CA LYS A 93 1.05 7.52 -14.81
C LYS A 93 2.53 7.78 -14.55
N ASN A 94 2.87 8.92 -13.95
CA ASN A 94 4.25 9.34 -13.74
C ASN A 94 4.88 8.80 -12.45
N PHE A 95 4.21 7.88 -11.75
CA PHE A 95 4.75 7.24 -10.56
C PHE A 95 5.41 5.90 -10.87
N GLY A 96 6.68 5.77 -10.47
CA GLY A 96 7.49 4.58 -10.67
C GLY A 96 8.50 4.72 -11.81
N PHE A 97 8.97 3.58 -12.31
CA PHE A 97 10.04 3.46 -13.29
C PHE A 97 9.49 3.29 -14.71
#